data_AF-A0A968GTY1-F1
#
_entry.id   AF-A0A968GTY1-F1
#
_cell.length_a   1.000
_cell.length_b   1.000
_cell.length_c   1.000
_cell.angle_alpha   90.00
_cell.angle_beta   90.00
_cell.angle_gamma   90.00
#
_symmetry.space_group_name_H-M   'P 1'
#
loop_
_entity.id
_entity.type
_entity.pdbx_description
1 polymer ?
#
loop_
_entity_poly.entity_id
_entity_poly.type
_entity_poly.pdbx_seq_one_letter_code
_entity_poly.pdbx_strand_id
1 'polypeptide(L)' 'MEKDKCTGNKKSVIYIGDDNTDEDVFKALEKKAITIHVGKKRKSFAQYYVKNVLGVQKFLEWIDSVNN' A
#
# COMPACT_ATOMS: atom_id res chain seq x y z
N MET A 1 -21.38 -23.04 14.53
CA MET A 1 -20.28 -22.05 14.46
C MET A 1 -20.45 -21.29 13.17
N GLU A 2 -21.28 -20.26 13.24
CA GLU A 2 -21.69 -19.43 12.10
C GLU A 2 -20.52 -18.49 11.81
N LYS A 3 -19.92 -18.61 10.62
CA LYS A 3 -18.85 -17.70 10.20
C LYS A 3 -19.49 -16.38 9.86
N ASP A 4 -19.20 -15.36 10.67
CA ASP A 4 -19.61 -13.97 10.49
C ASP A 4 -19.43 -13.54 9.03
N LYS A 5 -20.54 -13.45 8.31
CA LYS A 5 -20.62 -12.71 7.05
C LYS A 5 -20.62 -11.23 7.42
N CYS A 6 -19.44 -10.64 7.58
CA CYS A 6 -19.30 -9.19 7.66
C CYS A 6 -19.44 -8.60 6.25
N THR A 7 -20.68 -8.33 5.82
CA THR A 7 -20.98 -7.39 4.73
C THR A 7 -20.83 -5.94 5.21
N GLY A 8 -19.65 -5.62 5.73
CA GLY A 8 -19.26 -4.28 6.16
C GLY A 8 -18.17 -3.76 5.24
N ASN A 9 -18.26 -2.48 4.87
CA ASN A 9 -17.34 -1.77 3.97
C ASN A 9 -15.87 -2.16 4.28
N LYS A 10 -15.28 -3.03 3.45
CA LYS A 10 -13.97 -3.63 3.72
C LYS A 10 -12.89 -2.58 3.45
N LYS A 11 -12.53 -1.81 4.48
CA LYS A 11 -11.51 -0.78 4.40
C LYS A 11 -10.13 -1.43 4.24
N SER A 12 -9.43 -1.05 3.19
CA SER A 12 -8.04 -1.44 2.95
C SER A 12 -7.12 -0.30 3.40
N VAL A 13 -6.06 -0.62 4.13
CA VAL A 13 -5.02 0.35 4.51
C VAL A 13 -3.93 0.34 3.45
N ILE A 14 -3.52 1.52 3.00
CA ILE A 14 -2.40 1.70 2.07
C ILE A 14 -1.36 2.61 2.73
N TYR A 15 -0.09 2.20 2.73
CA TYR A 15 1.03 2.99 3.22
C TYR A 15 2.08 3.17 2.10
N ILE A 16 2.47 4.41 1.82
CA ILE A 16 3.39 4.77 0.74
C ILE A 16 4.53 5.62 1.32
N GLY A 17 5.79 5.23 1.10
CA GLY A 17 6.98 5.93 1.62
C GLY A 17 8.22 5.72 0.74
N ASP A 18 9.22 6.59 0.83
CA ASP A 18 10.36 6.66 -0.10
C ASP A 18 11.73 6.40 0.55
N ASP A 19 11.85 6.45 1.88
CA ASP A 19 13.14 6.34 2.56
C ASP A 19 13.27 5.14 3.50
N ASN A 20 14.50 4.89 3.98
CA ASN A 20 14.83 3.80 4.89
C ASN A 20 14.04 3.85 6.21
N THR A 21 13.59 5.03 6.63
CA THR A 21 12.79 5.19 7.85
C THR A 21 11.45 4.44 7.75
N ASP A 22 10.92 4.24 6.55
CA ASP A 22 9.65 3.55 6.32
C ASP A 22 9.75 2.01 6.40
N GLU A 23 10.97 1.46 6.40
CA GLU A 23 11.20 0.02 6.31
C GLU A 23 10.67 -0.76 7.53
N ASP A 24 10.72 -0.16 8.71
CA ASP A 24 10.16 -0.77 9.91
C ASP A 24 8.63 -0.72 9.93
N VAL A 25 8.04 0.31 9.31
CA VAL A 25 6.59 0.37 9.08
C VAL A 25 6.16 -0.70 8.09
N PHE A 26 6.91 -0.90 7.00
CA PHE A 26 6.63 -1.95 6.04
C PHE A 26 6.63 -3.35 6.66
N LYS A 27 7.62 -3.68 7.50
CA LYS A 27 7.65 -4.94 8.26
C LYS A 27 6.46 -5.10 9.19
N ALA A 28 6.12 -4.03 9.94
CA ALA A 28 5.02 -4.08 10.90
C ALA A 28 3.65 -4.29 10.22
N LEU A 29 3.52 -3.88 8.95
CA LEU A 29 2.29 -3.89 8.19
C LEU A 29 2.16 -5.03 7.16
N GLU A 30 3.14 -5.93 7.06
CA GLU A 30 3.30 -6.92 5.98
C GLU A 30 2.04 -7.72 5.63
N LYS A 31 1.15 -8.01 6.59
CA LYS A 31 -0.11 -8.77 6.35
C LYS A 31 -1.38 -7.96 6.60
N LYS A 32 -1.24 -6.68 6.93
CA LYS A 32 -2.32 -5.82 7.40
C LYS A 32 -2.63 -4.66 6.47
N ALA A 33 -1.66 -4.25 5.65
CA ALA A 33 -1.81 -3.15 4.69
C ALA A 33 -1.13 -3.47 3.37
N ILE A 34 -1.49 -2.71 2.34
CA ILE A 34 -0.75 -2.61 1.09
C ILE A 34 0.39 -1.62 1.31
N THR A 35 1.63 -2.07 1.23
CA THR A 35 2.82 -1.24 1.44
C THR A 35 3.54 -0.99 0.11
N ILE A 36 3.84 0.28 -0.18
CA ILE A 36 4.41 0.71 -1.46
C ILE A 36 5.65 1.57 -1.19
N HIS A 37 6.80 1.14 -1.72
CA HIS A 37 8.03 1.92 -1.70
C HIS A 37 8.14 2.84 -2.93
N VAL A 38 8.56 4.09 -2.75
CA VAL A 38 8.79 5.04 -3.85
C VAL A 38 10.29 5.15 -4.13
N GLY A 39 10.71 4.73 -5.31
CA GLY A 39 12.10 4.84 -5.76
C GLY A 39 12.65 3.56 -6.36
N LYS A 40 13.97 3.53 -6.57
CA LYS A 40 14.69 2.42 -7.22
C LYS A 40 15.44 1.52 -6.23
N LYS A 41 15.14 1.59 -4.93
CA LYS A 41 15.94 0.90 -3.92
C LYS A 41 15.83 -0.61 -4.10
N ARG A 42 16.99 -1.30 -4.04
CA ARG A 42 17.10 -2.73 -4.34
C ARG A 42 16.69 -3.65 -3.18
N LYS A 43 16.45 -3.09 -1.98
CA LYS A 43 16.04 -3.83 -0.79
C LYS A 43 15.04 -2.96 -0.01
N SER A 44 13.77 -3.37 -0.04
CA SER A 44 12.70 -2.80 0.77
C SER A 44 11.81 -3.95 1.25
N PHE A 45 11.22 -3.82 2.44
CA PHE A 45 10.20 -4.71 3.00
C PHE A 45 8.80 -4.36 2.48
N ALA A 46 8.65 -3.30 1.66
CA ALA A 46 7.40 -3.02 0.97
C ALA A 46 7.02 -4.16 0.02
N GLN A 47 5.72 -4.43 -0.10
CA GLN A 47 5.18 -5.44 -1.01
C GLN A 47 5.27 -5.01 -2.47
N TYR A 48 5.19 -3.70 -2.72
CA TYR A 48 5.18 -3.10 -4.05
C TYR A 48 6.14 -1.92 -4.12
N TYR A 49 6.44 -1.48 -5.33
CA TYR A 49 7.22 -0.27 -5.55
C TYR A 49 6.69 0.55 -6.72
N VAL A 50 6.90 1.86 -6.65
CA VAL A 50 6.68 2.80 -7.75
C VAL A 50 7.96 3.58 -8.01
N LYS A 51 8.21 3.91 -9.27
CA LYS A 51 9.50 4.47 -9.70
C LYS A 51 9.81 5.85 -9.11
N ASN A 52 8.79 6.68 -8.94
CA ASN A 52 8.88 8.08 -8.52
C ASN A 52 7.51 8.62 -8.10
N VAL A 53 7.48 9.88 -7.65
CA VAL A 53 6.26 10.58 -7.22
C VAL A 53 5.20 10.64 -8.34
N LEU A 54 5.59 10.78 -9.60
CA LEU A 54 4.65 10.73 -10.72
C LEU A 54 3.94 9.37 -10.83
N GLY A 55 4.64 8.28 -10.48
CA GLY A 55 4.04 6.96 -10.37
C GLY A 55 3.01 6.87 -9.23
N VAL A 56 3.26 7.54 -8.11
CA VAL A 56 2.30 7.65 -7.00
C VAL A 56 1.03 8.38 -7.46
N GLN A 57 1.18 9.51 -8.17
CA GLN A 57 0.04 10.27 -8.69
C GLN A 57 -0.86 9.42 -9.59
N LYS A 58 -0.27 8.74 -10.59
CA LYS A 58 -1.01 7.83 -11.49
C LYS A 58 -1.71 6.70 -10.75
N PHE A 59 -1.09 6.18 -9.69
CA PHE A 59 -1.69 5.14 -8.86
C PHE A 59 -2.91 5.66 -8.09
N LEU A 60 -2.85 6.86 -7.52
CA LEU A 60 -3.97 7.47 -6.82
C LEU A 60 -5.11 7.85 -7.78
N GLU A 61 -4.79 8.40 -8.95
CA GLU A 61 -5.76 8.66 -10.03
C GLU A 61 -6.45 7.36 -10.48
N TRP A 62 -5.70 6.27 -10.61
CA TRP A 62 -6.27 4.96 -10.92
C TRP A 62 -7.23 4.48 -9.83
N ILE A 63 -6.87 4.59 -8.54
CA ILE A 63 -7.78 4.26 -7.44
C ILE A 63 -9.07 5.07 -7.52
N ASP A 64 -8.96 6.39 -7.75
CA ASP A 64 -10.10 7.28 -7.87
C ASP A 64 -11.00 6.90 -9.05
N SER A 65 -10.40 6.51 -10.18
CA SER A 65 -11.14 6.06 -11.36
C SER A 65 -11.96 4.77 -11.15
N VAL A 66 -11.59 3.95 -10.16
CA VAL A 66 -12.33 2.71 -9.83
C VAL A 66 -13.54 3.01 -8.94
N ASN A 67 -13.60 4.18 -8.30
CA ASN A 67 -14.70 4.59 -7.43
C ASN A 67 -15.82 5.36 -8.16
N ASN A 68 -15.62 5.74 -9.42
CA ASN A 68 -16.60 6.39 -10.30
C ASN A 68 -17.22 5.38 -11.27
#